data_AF-A0A4E0RTH7-F1
#
_entry.id   AF-A0A4E0RTH7-F1
#
_cell.length_a   1.000
_cell.length_b   1.000
_cell.length_c   1.000
_cell.angle_alpha   90.00
_cell.angle_beta   90.00
_cell.angle_gamma   90.00
#
_symmetry.space_group_name_H-M   'P 1'
#
loop_
_entity.id
_entity.type
_entity.pdbx_description
1 polymer ?
#
loop_
_entity_poly.entity_id
_entity_poly.type
_entity_poly.pdbx_seq_one_letter_code
_entity_poly.pdbx_strand_id
1 'polypeptide(L)'
;MGDDELSRSNLSNNSSILDLAPPLPSDHPGRYSALNLSMATSLEQQLRSVLSGLDNIHDYQFMYQRSLTKSQSSGMGKSSQEARNRELAPIRLDISLISAQLDFYCTSLSQMAGQTMGKLMMTQALQSTHRPFTGPKQMRS
;
A
#
# COMPACT_ATOMS: atom_id res chain seq x y z
N MET A 1 -43.03 49.08 24.20
CA MET A 1 -42.95 49.96 23.01
C MET A 1 -41.69 50.78 23.13
N GLY A 2 -40.55 50.48 22.52
CA GLY A 2 -40.00 49.31 21.82
C GLY A 2 -38.50 49.32 22.14
N ASP A 3 -37.83 48.20 22.41
CA ASP A 3 -37.32 47.24 21.42
C ASP A 3 -36.44 47.94 20.37
N ASP A 4 -35.11 47.96 20.56
CA ASP A 4 -34.16 47.49 19.56
C ASP A 4 -32.70 47.62 20.03
N GLU A 5 -31.88 46.66 19.57
CA GLU A 5 -30.44 46.51 19.73
C GLU A 5 -29.90 46.18 21.13
N LEU A 6 -29.71 44.87 21.36
CA LEU A 6 -28.40 44.25 21.67
C LEU A 6 -28.54 42.72 21.71
N SER A 7 -29.10 42.14 20.64
CA SER A 7 -28.98 40.71 20.37
C SER A 7 -27.64 40.44 19.69
N ARG A 8 -26.56 40.37 20.46
CA ARG A 8 -25.33 39.68 20.02
C ARG A 8 -25.29 38.32 20.67
N SER A 9 -26.02 37.41 20.03
CA SER A 9 -26.06 35.99 20.30
C SER A 9 -24.65 35.42 20.45
N ASN A 10 -24.44 34.67 21.53
CA ASN A 10 -23.36 33.73 21.70
C ASN A 10 -23.38 32.73 20.53
N LEU A 11 -22.62 33.01 19.47
CA LEU A 11 -22.40 32.05 18.39
C LEU A 11 -21.35 31.05 18.90
N SER A 12 -21.85 29.92 19.39
CA SER A 12 -21.08 28.75 19.79
C SER A 12 -20.14 28.32 18.66
N ASN A 13 -18.85 28.58 18.83
CA ASN A 13 -17.74 28.08 18.02
C ASN A 13 -17.63 26.56 18.10
N ASN A 14 -18.45 25.82 17.36
CA ASN A 14 -18.25 24.41 17.08
C ASN A 14 -18.48 24.13 15.58
N SER A 15 -17.81 24.89 14.71
CA SER A 15 -17.70 24.54 13.29
C SER A 15 -16.68 23.42 13.13
N SER A 16 -17.17 22.18 13.08
CA SER A 16 -16.38 21.03 12.71
C SER A 16 -15.96 21.17 11.24
N ILE A 17 -14.67 21.00 10.94
CA ILE A 17 -14.09 20.94 9.58
C ILE A 17 -14.77 19.86 8.71
N LEU A 18 -15.60 18.97 9.29
CA LEU A 18 -16.43 18.02 8.56
C LEU A 18 -17.57 18.67 7.73
N ASP A 19 -17.95 19.92 7.99
CA ASP A 19 -19.13 20.55 7.37
C ASP A 19 -18.88 21.12 5.95
N LEU A 20 -17.64 21.05 5.46
CA LEU A 20 -17.26 21.54 4.12
C LEU A 20 -17.09 20.42 3.07
N ALA A 21 -17.51 19.20 3.37
CA ALA A 21 -17.56 18.16 2.36
C ALA A 21 -18.84 18.31 1.51
N PRO A 22 -18.77 18.42 0.17
CA PRO A 22 -19.96 18.46 -0.66
C PRO A 22 -20.84 17.23 -0.37
N PRO A 23 -22.17 17.39 -0.25
CA PRO A 23 -23.07 16.28 0.04
C PRO A 23 -22.96 15.25 -1.09
N LEU A 24 -22.43 14.08 -0.74
CA LEU A 24 -22.26 12.98 -1.68
C LEU A 24 -23.65 12.49 -2.14
N PRO A 25 -23.86 12.24 -3.45
CA PRO A 25 -25.13 11.72 -3.97
C PRO A 25 -25.50 10.42 -3.25
N SER A 26 -26.78 10.30 -2.87
CA SER A 26 -27.22 9.40 -1.80
C SER A 26 -27.12 7.91 -2.12
N ASP A 27 -27.16 7.48 -3.38
CA ASP A 27 -27.39 6.07 -3.72
C ASP A 27 -26.59 5.58 -4.93
N HIS A 28 -25.26 5.63 -4.88
CA HIS A 28 -24.42 4.90 -5.83
C HIS A 28 -23.95 3.55 -5.25
N PRO A 29 -24.26 2.41 -5.89
CA PRO A 29 -23.70 1.12 -5.53
C PRO A 29 -22.19 1.18 -5.81
N GLY A 30 -21.41 1.41 -4.75
CA GLY A 30 -19.96 1.65 -4.84
C GLY A 30 -19.45 2.80 -3.98
N ARG A 31 -20.34 3.60 -3.36
CA ARG A 31 -20.00 4.73 -2.48
C ARG A 31 -19.02 4.39 -1.36
N TYR A 32 -19.04 3.14 -0.89
CA TYR A 32 -18.15 2.65 0.18
C TYR A 32 -17.13 1.60 -0.31
N SER A 33 -17.00 1.38 -1.62
CA SER A 33 -16.03 0.41 -2.16
C SER A 33 -14.59 0.76 -1.77
N ALA A 34 -14.27 2.04 -1.65
CA ALA A 34 -12.97 2.50 -1.17
C ALA A 34 -12.69 2.11 0.29
N LEU A 35 -13.73 1.90 1.12
CA LEU A 35 -13.61 1.44 2.51
C LEU A 35 -13.66 -0.09 2.65
N ASN A 36 -13.78 -0.82 1.54
CA ASN A 36 -13.78 -2.29 1.58
C ASN A 36 -12.41 -2.79 2.07
N LEU A 37 -12.42 -3.57 3.15
CA LEU A 37 -11.24 -4.22 3.74
C LEU A 37 -10.92 -5.58 3.12
N SER A 38 -11.82 -6.14 2.32
CA SER A 38 -11.61 -7.41 1.63
C SER A 38 -10.59 -7.25 0.50
N MET A 39 -9.31 -7.27 0.86
CA MET A 39 -8.17 -7.21 -0.08
C MET A 39 -7.33 -8.49 -0.10
N ALA A 40 -7.77 -9.55 0.61
CA ALA A 40 -7.00 -10.77 0.82
C ALA A 40 -6.54 -11.43 -0.49
N THR A 41 -7.44 -11.58 -1.47
CA THR A 41 -7.10 -12.20 -2.77
C THR A 41 -6.08 -11.39 -3.56
N SER A 42 -6.24 -10.06 -3.62
CA SER A 42 -5.31 -9.18 -4.33
C SER A 42 -3.94 -9.16 -3.64
N LEU A 43 -3.92 -9.15 -2.30
CA LEU A 43 -2.70 -9.23 -1.51
C LEU A 43 -1.97 -10.55 -1.76
N GLU A 44 -2.68 -11.66 -1.70
CA GLU A 44 -2.15 -13.00 -1.95
C GLU A 44 -1.55 -13.12 -3.35
N GLN A 45 -2.22 -12.56 -4.37
CA GLN A 45 -1.73 -12.57 -5.73
C GLN A 45 -0.46 -11.72 -5.91
N GLN A 46 -0.37 -10.56 -5.25
CA GLN A 46 0.85 -9.75 -5.27
C GLN A 46 2.01 -10.46 -4.57
N LEU A 47 1.76 -11.08 -3.42
CA LEU A 47 2.77 -11.88 -2.70
C LEU A 47 3.26 -13.08 -3.53
N ARG A 48 2.36 -13.79 -4.21
CA ARG A 48 2.74 -14.85 -5.15
C ARG A 48 3.62 -14.34 -6.29
N SER A 49 3.29 -13.17 -6.84
CA SER A 49 4.09 -12.54 -7.90
C SER A 49 5.50 -12.18 -7.40
N VAL A 50 5.61 -11.69 -6.16
CA VAL A 50 6.91 -11.41 -5.52
C VAL A 50 7.72 -12.70 -5.34
N LEU A 51 7.12 -13.75 -4.78
CA LEU A 51 7.80 -15.04 -4.58
C LEU A 51 8.30 -15.62 -5.91
N SER A 52 7.45 -15.65 -6.94
CA SER A 52 7.84 -16.13 -8.27
C SER A 52 8.95 -15.30 -8.90
N GLY A 53 8.93 -13.97 -8.73
CA GLY A 53 10.02 -13.11 -9.20
C GLY A 53 11.35 -13.38 -8.48
N LEU A 54 11.32 -13.63 -7.17
CA LEU A 54 12.51 -13.98 -6.38
C LEU A 54 13.10 -15.33 -6.80
N ASP A 55 12.26 -16.33 -7.03
CA ASP A 55 12.68 -17.65 -7.54
C ASP A 55 13.39 -17.50 -8.90
N ASN A 56 12.82 -16.71 -9.81
CA ASN A 56 13.43 -16.45 -11.11
C ASN A 56 14.80 -15.76 -10.97
N ILE A 57 14.92 -14.73 -10.12
CA ILE A 57 16.21 -14.05 -9.90
C ILE A 57 17.25 -15.03 -9.38
N HIS A 58 16.87 -15.90 -8.44
CA HIS A 58 17.76 -16.92 -7.91
C HIS A 58 18.29 -17.83 -9.03
N ASP A 59 17.41 -18.30 -9.91
CA ASP A 59 17.79 -19.17 -11.03
C ASP A 59 18.71 -18.46 -12.03
N TYR A 60 18.43 -17.19 -12.35
CA TYR A 60 19.31 -16.39 -13.20
C TYR A 60 20.66 -16.11 -12.56
N GLN A 61 20.72 -15.87 -11.25
CA GLN A 61 21.97 -15.72 -10.52
C GLN A 61 22.80 -17.01 -10.54
N PHE A 62 22.14 -18.16 -10.38
CA PHE A 62 22.79 -19.46 -10.51
C PHE A 62 23.35 -19.68 -11.93
N MET A 63 22.56 -19.39 -12.97
CA MET A 63 22.99 -19.45 -14.37
C MET A 63 24.16 -18.51 -14.65
N TYR A 64 24.12 -17.29 -14.12
CA TYR A 64 25.18 -16.28 -14.24
C TYR A 64 26.48 -16.78 -13.62
N GLN A 65 26.42 -17.27 -12.37
CA GLN A 65 27.58 -17.80 -11.66
C GLN A 65 28.19 -19.01 -12.38
N ARG A 66 27.34 -19.95 -12.83
CA ARG A 66 27.79 -21.11 -13.61
C ARG A 66 28.49 -20.69 -14.90
N SER A 67 27.98 -19.66 -15.57
CA SER A 67 28.56 -19.14 -16.82
C SER A 67 29.90 -18.45 -16.56
N LEU A 68 30.00 -17.66 -15.47
CA LEU A 68 31.25 -17.05 -15.03
C LEU A 68 32.34 -18.10 -14.75
N THR A 69 32.01 -19.17 -14.03
CA THR A 69 32.97 -20.23 -13.71
C THR A 69 33.48 -20.93 -14.97
N LYS A 70 32.61 -21.20 -15.95
CA LYS A 70 33.02 -21.77 -17.25
C LYS A 70 33.97 -20.86 -18.03
N SER A 71 33.74 -19.55 -18.00
CA SER A 71 34.61 -18.59 -18.69
C SER A 71 35.96 -18.36 -17.99
N GLN A 72 36.06 -18.61 -16.68
CA GLN A 72 37.35 -18.52 -15.96
C GLN A 72 38.25 -19.74 -16.20
N SER A 73 37.67 -20.95 -16.28
CA SER A 73 38.45 -22.17 -16.50
C SER A 73 39.08 -22.28 -17.90
N SER A 74 38.68 -21.41 -18.84
CA SER A 74 39.11 -21.43 -20.24
C SER A 74 40.31 -20.52 -20.55
N GLY A 75 40.91 -19.84 -19.56
CA GLY A 75 42.23 -19.22 -19.68
C GLY A 75 42.38 -18.17 -20.81
N MET A 76 41.42 -17.26 -20.95
CA MET A 76 41.22 -16.54 -22.21
C MET A 76 41.50 -15.02 -22.07
N GLY A 77 42.30 -14.46 -22.99
CA GLY A 77 42.86 -13.08 -22.98
C GLY A 77 41.86 -11.95 -23.26
N LYS A 78 42.32 -10.73 -23.59
CA LYS A 78 41.45 -9.52 -23.72
C LYS A 78 40.24 -9.65 -24.64
N SER A 79 40.34 -10.39 -25.76
CA SER A 79 39.20 -10.71 -26.65
C SER A 79 38.15 -11.62 -25.99
N SER A 80 38.51 -12.34 -24.93
CA SER A 80 37.59 -13.15 -24.12
C SER A 80 36.60 -12.32 -23.32
N GLN A 81 37.01 -11.13 -22.88
CA GLN A 81 36.19 -10.35 -21.96
C GLN A 81 34.95 -9.79 -22.67
N GLU A 82 35.07 -9.40 -23.92
CA GLU A 82 33.96 -8.96 -24.76
C GLU A 82 33.00 -10.10 -25.09
N ALA A 83 33.54 -11.29 -25.44
CA ALA A 83 32.74 -12.48 -25.68
C ALA A 83 31.96 -12.90 -24.42
N ARG A 84 32.62 -12.93 -23.25
CA ARG A 84 31.99 -13.19 -21.96
C ARG A 84 30.92 -12.15 -21.62
N ASN A 85 31.19 -10.87 -21.86
CA ASN A 85 30.20 -9.82 -21.63
C ASN A 85 28.97 -9.98 -22.52
N ARG A 86 29.16 -10.41 -23.76
CA ARG A 86 28.07 -10.68 -24.71
C ARG A 86 27.22 -11.88 -24.28
N GLU A 87 27.85 -12.93 -23.76
CA GLU A 87 27.15 -14.11 -23.22
C GLU A 87 26.39 -13.80 -21.93
N LEU A 88 26.96 -12.97 -21.07
CA LEU A 88 26.36 -12.62 -19.77
C LEU A 88 25.37 -11.44 -19.85
N ALA A 89 25.37 -10.67 -20.94
CA ALA A 89 24.47 -9.52 -21.10
C ALA A 89 22.98 -9.90 -21.01
N PRO A 90 22.49 -10.96 -21.69
CA PRO A 90 21.09 -11.37 -21.58
C PRO A 90 20.68 -11.70 -20.14
N ILE A 91 21.51 -12.48 -19.42
CA ILE A 91 21.22 -12.87 -18.04
C ILE A 91 21.14 -11.65 -17.12
N ARG A 92 22.04 -10.67 -17.30
CA ARG A 92 21.99 -9.40 -16.53
C ARG A 92 20.76 -8.57 -16.84
N LEU A 93 20.33 -8.55 -18.11
CA LEU A 93 19.10 -7.87 -18.52
C LEU A 93 17.87 -8.52 -17.90
N ASP A 94 17.79 -9.85 -17.90
CA ASP A 94 16.68 -10.59 -17.30
C ASP A 94 16.59 -10.33 -15.78
N ILE A 95 17.73 -10.40 -15.06
CA ILE A 95 17.79 -10.06 -13.63
C ILE A 95 17.32 -8.61 -13.41
N SER A 96 17.77 -7.66 -14.24
CA SER A 96 17.41 -6.25 -14.10
C SER A 96 15.92 -6.02 -14.34
N LEU A 97 15.35 -6.68 -15.35
CA LEU A 97 13.93 -6.59 -15.67
C LEU A 97 13.05 -7.13 -14.54
N ILE A 98 13.39 -8.29 -14.00
CA ILE A 98 12.63 -8.90 -12.90
C ILE A 98 12.81 -8.10 -11.62
N SER A 99 14.00 -7.56 -11.37
CA SER A 99 14.22 -6.67 -10.22
C SER A 99 13.32 -5.44 -10.29
N ALA A 100 13.22 -4.79 -11.46
CA ALA A 100 12.29 -3.68 -11.66
C ALA A 100 10.83 -4.12 -11.44
N GLN A 101 10.44 -5.31 -11.91
CA GLN A 101 9.11 -5.86 -11.68
C GLN A 101 8.80 -6.09 -10.19
N LEU A 102 9.79 -6.60 -9.44
CA LEU A 102 9.69 -6.75 -7.99
C LEU A 102 9.54 -5.41 -7.27
N ASP A 103 10.26 -4.36 -7.71
CA ASP A 103 10.12 -3.01 -7.15
C ASP A 103 8.69 -2.49 -7.30
N PHE A 104 8.04 -2.75 -8.46
CA PHE A 104 6.63 -2.41 -8.66
C PHE A 104 5.71 -3.17 -7.70
N TYR A 105 5.93 -4.47 -7.52
CA TYR A 105 5.13 -5.27 -6.58
C TYR A 105 5.31 -4.81 -5.13
N CYS A 106 6.54 -4.56 -4.69
CA CYS A 106 6.85 -4.05 -3.35
C CYS A 106 6.22 -2.67 -3.11
N THR A 107 6.25 -1.81 -4.11
CA THR A 107 5.59 -0.49 -4.06
C THR A 107 4.07 -0.64 -3.94
N SER A 108 3.47 -1.53 -4.74
CA SER A 108 2.03 -1.78 -4.69
C SER A 108 1.58 -2.38 -3.36
N LEU A 109 2.35 -3.34 -2.81
CA LEU A 109 2.11 -3.93 -1.50
C LEU A 109 2.17 -2.89 -0.39
N SER A 110 3.17 -1.99 -0.44
CA SER A 110 3.32 -0.91 0.54
C SER A 110 2.13 0.05 0.51
N GLN A 111 1.63 0.38 -0.68
CA GLN A 111 0.43 1.20 -0.84
C GLN A 111 -0.82 0.47 -0.31
N MET A 112 -0.97 -0.82 -0.61
CA MET A 112 -2.09 -1.64 -0.12
C MET A 112 -2.10 -1.73 1.40
N ALA A 113 -0.92 -1.91 2.01
CA ALA A 113 -0.76 -1.91 3.47
C ALA A 113 -1.17 -0.56 4.08
N GLY A 114 -0.68 0.55 3.50
CA GLY A 114 -1.05 1.91 3.95
C GLY A 114 -2.55 2.17 3.85
N GLN A 115 -3.18 1.80 2.73
CA GLN A 115 -4.63 1.92 2.56
C GLN A 115 -5.40 1.05 3.57
N THR A 116 -4.99 -0.19 3.76
CA THR A 116 -5.63 -1.12 4.70
C THR A 116 -5.54 -0.61 6.13
N MET A 117 -4.37 -0.11 6.53
CA MET A 117 -4.17 0.47 7.86
C MET A 117 -5.04 1.72 8.05
N GLY A 118 -5.12 2.60 7.06
CA GLY A 118 -6.01 3.76 7.09
C GLY A 118 -7.48 3.36 7.28
N LYS A 119 -7.96 2.33 6.56
CA LYS A 119 -9.32 1.80 6.72
C LYS A 119 -9.56 1.22 8.11
N LEU A 120 -8.60 0.47 8.65
CA LEU A 120 -8.68 -0.09 10.01
C LEU A 120 -8.75 1.01 11.07
N MET A 121 -7.91 2.04 10.96
CA MET A 121 -7.93 3.18 11.90
C MET A 121 -9.25 3.95 11.84
N MET A 122 -9.80 4.19 10.65
CA MET A 122 -11.13 4.79 10.50
C MET A 122 -12.21 3.91 11.12
N THR A 123 -12.16 2.61 10.88
CA THR A 123 -13.10 1.63 11.46
C THR A 123 -13.02 1.66 13.00
N GLN A 124 -11.81 1.69 13.57
CA GLN A 124 -11.59 1.80 15.00
C GLN A 124 -12.12 3.12 15.56
N ALA A 125 -11.88 4.24 14.89
CA ALA A 125 -12.40 5.56 15.31
C ALA A 125 -13.93 5.55 15.35
N LEU A 126 -14.59 5.04 14.32
CA LEU A 126 -16.04 4.91 14.27
C LEU A 126 -16.59 3.99 15.38
N GLN A 127 -15.93 2.87 15.64
CA GLN A 127 -16.30 1.95 16.73
C GLN A 127 -16.10 2.57 18.11
N SER A 128 -15.05 3.37 18.30
CA SER A 128 -14.74 4.02 19.58
C SER A 128 -15.80 5.07 19.97
N THR A 129 -16.36 5.79 19.00
CA THR A 129 -17.49 6.72 19.19
C THR A 129 -18.78 6.02 19.59
N HIS A 130 -18.95 4.73 19.25
CA HIS A 130 -20.17 3.98 19.48
C HIS A 130 -20.22 3.24 20.83
N ARG A 131 -19.27 3.47 21.75
CA ARG A 131 -19.41 2.98 23.14
C ARG A 131 -20.65 3.63 23.76
N PRO A 132 -21.70 2.87 24.12
CA PRO A 132 -22.86 3.44 24.79
C PRO A 132 -22.42 4.00 26.14
N PHE A 133 -22.73 5.27 26.37
CA PHE A 133 -22.55 5.95 27.65
C PHE A 133 -23.36 5.19 28.71
N THR A 134 -22.71 4.31 29.48
CA THR A 134 -23.32 3.79 30.71
C THR A 134 -23.27 4.91 31.73
N GLY A 135 -24.33 5.72 31.79
CA GLY A 135 -24.48 6.79 32.75
C GLY A 135 -24.30 6.30 34.20
N PRO A 136 -23.90 7.19 35.13
CA PRO A 136 -23.64 6.79 36.50
C PRO A 136 -24.91 6.19 37.13
N LYS A 137 -24.79 4.96 37.67
CA LYS A 137 -25.82 4.35 38.50
C LYS A 137 -26.18 5.32 39.63
N GLN A 138 -27.40 5.85 39.64
CA GLN A 138 -27.97 6.42 40.85
C GLN A 138 -27.95 5.35 41.93
N MET A 139 -27.08 5.50 42.93
CA MET A 139 -27.29 4.85 44.23
C MET A 139 -28.48 5.56 44.87
N ARG A 140 -29.64 4.90 44.86
CA ARG A 140 -30.77 5.28 45.73
C ARG A 140 -30.34 5.04 47.17
N SER A 141 -30.37 6.11 47.96
CA SER A 141 -30.38 6.08 49.42
C SER A 141 -31.78 5.71 49.94
#